data_AF-A0AA44IEY7-F1
#
_entry.id   AF-A0AA44IEY7-F1
#
_cell.length_a   1.000
_cell.length_b   1.000
_cell.length_c   1.000
_cell.angle_alpha   90.00
_cell.angle_beta   90.00
_cell.angle_gamma   90.00
#
_symmetry.space_group_name_H-M   'P 1'
#
loop_
_entity.id
_entity.type
_entity.pdbx_description
1 polymer ?
#
loop_
_entity_poly.entity_id
_entity_poly.type
_entity_poly.pdbx_seq_one_letter_code
_entity_poly.pdbx_strand_id
1 'polypeptide(L)' 'GRLAAVLGAPPHTTPPPEVPPGRGYARLGTGPVVRLQVPATPDPYDEAAPEAHRRAVLDLLPEWQAREAPLPAGGAALPR' A
#
# COMPACT_ATOMS: atom_id res chain seq x y z
N GLY A 1 -15.07 20.53 6.89
CA GLY A 1 -15.37 19.46 5.91
C GLY A 1 -14.77 18.14 6.36
N ARG A 2 -15.28 16.99 5.88
CA ARG A 2 -14.85 15.64 6.31
C ARG A 2 -13.32 15.43 6.28
N LEU A 3 -12.63 15.96 5.27
CA LEU A 3 -11.16 15.88 5.17
C LEU A 3 -10.42 16.59 6.32
N ALA A 4 -10.87 17.80 6.69
CA ALA A 4 -10.24 18.54 7.79
C ALA A 4 -10.46 17.86 9.15
N ALA A 5 -11.58 17.13 9.32
CA ALA A 5 -11.83 16.36 10.53
C ALA A 5 -10.89 15.15 10.67
N VAL A 6 -10.46 14.55 9.56
CA VAL A 6 -9.55 13.38 9.57
C VAL A 6 -8.07 13.81 9.54
N LEU A 7 -7.73 14.81 8.73
CA LEU A 7 -6.34 15.22 8.48
C LEU A 7 -5.90 16.41 9.36
N GLY A 8 -6.82 16.99 10.13
CA GLY A 8 -6.56 18.12 11.05
C GLY A 8 -6.37 19.48 10.36
N ALA A 9 -6.42 19.53 9.03
CA ALA A 9 -6.35 20.76 8.25
C ALA A 9 -7.12 20.59 6.93
N PRO A 10 -7.67 21.67 6.35
CA PRO A 10 -8.29 21.60 5.03
C PRO A 10 -7.23 21.45 3.93
N PRO A 11 -7.57 20.79 2.80
CA PRO A 11 -6.73 20.85 1.60
C PRO A 11 -6.70 22.28 1.05
N HIS A 12 -5.54 22.68 0.52
CA HIS A 12 -5.34 24.01 -0.12
C HIS A 12 -5.65 23.98 -1.62
N THR A 13 -6.17 22.86 -2.11
CA THR A 13 -6.53 22.65 -3.52
C THR A 13 -8.02 22.42 -3.63
N THR A 14 -8.65 22.97 -4.67
CA THR A 14 -10.02 22.61 -5.05
C THR A 14 -10.10 21.13 -5.42
N PRO A 15 -11.07 20.36 -4.86
CA PRO A 15 -11.30 18.98 -5.27
C PRO A 15 -11.66 18.90 -6.76
N PRO A 16 -11.05 17.97 -7.53
CA PRO A 16 -11.44 17.76 -8.92
C PRO A 16 -12.85 17.14 -9.01
N PRO A 17 -13.57 17.35 -10.12
CA PRO A 17 -14.92 16.79 -10.31
C PRO A 17 -14.92 15.26 -10.37
N GLU A 18 -13.81 14.66 -10.81
CA GLU A 18 -13.59 13.21 -10.84
C GLU A 18 -12.31 12.87 -10.04
N VAL A 19 -12.39 11.78 -9.27
CA VAL A 19 -11.28 11.28 -8.47
C VAL A 19 -10.91 9.90 -9.03
N PRO A 20 -9.83 9.78 -9.83
CA PRO A 20 -9.42 8.48 -10.35
C PRO A 20 -8.99 7.55 -9.20
N PRO A 21 -9.01 6.21 -9.40
CA PRO A 21 -8.55 5.26 -8.40
C PRO A 21 -7.15 5.61 -7.86
N GLY A 22 -6.96 5.43 -6.56
CA GLY A 22 -5.70 5.76 -5.88
C GLY A 22 -5.45 7.26 -5.67
N ARG A 23 -6.29 8.17 -6.16
CA ARG A 23 -6.18 9.60 -5.87
C ARG A 23 -6.70 9.91 -4.47
N GLY A 24 -5.90 10.58 -3.66
CA GLY A 24 -6.28 10.96 -2.31
C GLY A 24 -5.54 12.17 -1.75
N TYR A 25 -5.69 12.37 -0.45
CA TYR A 25 -5.03 13.39 0.33
C TYR A 25 -4.21 12.75 1.45
N ALA A 26 -3.02 13.28 1.71
CA ALA A 26 -2.17 12.83 2.80
C ALA A 26 -1.62 14.04 3.55
N ARG A 27 -1.31 13.85 4.83
CA ARG A 27 -0.59 14.83 5.64
C ARG A 27 0.63 14.16 6.25
N LEU A 28 1.81 14.68 5.95
CA LEU A 28 3.08 14.14 6.45
C LEU A 28 3.53 14.96 7.67
N GLY A 29 3.51 14.33 8.84
CA GLY A 29 3.76 15.00 10.11
C GLY A 29 2.79 16.17 10.37
N THR A 30 3.32 17.32 10.77
CA THR A 30 2.54 18.55 10.99
C THR A 30 2.40 19.41 9.72
N GLY A 31 2.95 18.96 8.59
CA GLY A 31 2.99 19.69 7.34
C GLY A 31 1.63 19.89 6.65
N PRO A 32 1.63 20.49 5.45
CA PRO A 32 0.42 20.70 4.66
C PRO A 32 -0.26 19.39 4.22
N VAL A 33 -1.58 19.44 3.99
CA VAL A 33 -2.35 18.39 3.32
C VAL A 33 -2.08 18.43 1.82
N VAL A 34 -1.36 17.42 1.32
CA VAL A 34 -0.98 17.31 -0.09
C VAL A 34 -1.89 16.34 -0.86
N ARG A 35 -1.97 16.50 -2.18
CA ARG A 35 -2.60 15.52 -3.07
C ARG A 35 -1.62 14.40 -3.39
N LEU A 36 -2.08 13.16 -3.27
CA LEU A 36 -1.29 11.96 -3.54
C LEU A 36 -1.96 11.12 -4.62
N GLN A 37 -1.19 10.61 -5.57
CA GLN A 37 -1.60 9.48 -6.40
C GLN A 37 -0.93 8.24 -5.83
N VAL A 38 -1.72 7.32 -5.29
CA VAL A 38 -1.25 5.97 -4.98
C VAL A 38 -1.19 5.21 -6.31
N PRO A 39 -0.03 4.67 -6.71
CA PRO A 39 0.03 3.82 -7.88
C PRO A 39 -0.82 2.57 -7.65
N ALA A 40 -1.37 2.01 -8.74
CA ALA A 40 -1.94 0.69 -8.66
C ALA A 40 -0.84 -0.27 -8.16
N THR A 41 -1.16 -1.02 -7.11
CA THR A 41 -0.31 -2.08 -6.57
C THR A 41 -0.93 -3.41 -6.98
N PRO A 42 -0.79 -3.82 -8.26
CA PRO A 42 -1.20 -5.18 -8.63
C PRO A 42 -0.43 -6.17 -7.76
N ASP A 43 -1.03 -7.32 -7.48
CA ASP A 43 -0.32 -8.41 -6.83
C ASP A 43 0.89 -8.78 -7.71
N PRO A 44 2.13 -8.64 -7.21
CA PRO A 44 3.33 -8.93 -8.00
C PRO A 44 3.41 -10.40 -8.44
N TYR A 45 2.65 -11.30 -7.82
CA TYR A 45 2.64 -12.73 -8.12
C TYR A 45 1.40 -13.17 -8.92
N ASP A 46 0.46 -12.28 -9.22
CA ASP A 46 -0.72 -12.59 -10.04
C ASP A 46 -0.39 -12.51 -11.53
N GLU A 47 -0.24 -13.66 -12.20
CA GLU A 47 0.11 -13.73 -13.63
C GLU A 47 -0.94 -13.08 -14.56
N ALA A 48 -2.17 -12.83 -14.10
CA ALA A 48 -3.17 -12.09 -14.87
C ALA A 48 -2.85 -10.59 -14.99
N ALA A 49 -2.00 -10.04 -14.12
CA ALA A 49 -1.58 -8.64 -14.16
C ALA A 49 -0.47 -8.40 -15.21
N PRO A 50 -0.46 -7.22 -15.88
CA PRO A 50 0.60 -6.88 -16.83
C PRO A 50 2.00 -6.97 -16.23
N GLU A 51 2.91 -7.68 -16.91
CA GLU A 51 4.27 -7.96 -16.43
C GLU A 51 5.03 -6.69 -16.02
N ALA A 52 4.93 -5.61 -16.80
CA ALA A 52 5.61 -4.35 -16.50
C ALA A 52 5.18 -3.76 -15.16
N HIS A 53 3.89 -3.89 -14.79
CA HIS A 53 3.40 -3.41 -13.50
C HIS A 53 3.81 -4.35 -12.36
N ARG A 54 3.77 -5.67 -12.57
CA ARG A 54 4.27 -6.64 -11.59
C ARG A 54 5.74 -6.42 -11.27
N ARG A 55 6.56 -6.20 -12.30
CA ARG A 55 8.00 -5.94 -12.14
C ARG A 55 8.28 -4.64 -11.38
N ALA A 56 7.55 -3.58 -11.70
CA ALA A 56 7.65 -2.32 -10.98
C ALA A 56 7.34 -2.47 -9.47
N VAL A 57 6.43 -3.37 -9.10
CA VAL A 57 6.16 -3.69 -7.68
C VAL A 57 7.29 -4.53 -7.10
N LEU A 58 7.73 -5.60 -7.77
CA LEU A 58 8.81 -6.47 -7.29
C LEU A 58 10.12 -5.71 -7.03
N ASP A 59 10.47 -4.76 -7.89
CA ASP A 59 11.70 -3.95 -7.74
C ASP A 59 11.63 -2.98 -6.53
N LEU A 60 10.43 -2.72 -5.98
CA LEU A 60 10.23 -1.90 -4.77
C LEU A 60 10.16 -2.72 -3.49
N LEU A 61 9.95 -4.03 -3.59
CA LEU A 61 9.83 -4.87 -2.40
C LEU A 61 11.20 -5.00 -1.73
N PRO A 62 11.25 -4.98 -0.39
CA PRO A 62 12.46 -5.35 0.31
C PRO A 62 12.85 -6.79 -0.08
N GLU A 63 14.15 -7.08 -0.07
CA GLU A 63 14.60 -8.47 -0.15
C GLU A 63 13.81 -9.29 0.86
N TRP A 64 13.24 -10.42 0.42
CA TRP A 64 12.51 -11.31 1.31
C TRP A 64 13.50 -11.80 2.37
N GLN A 65 13.56 -11.09 3.48
CA GLN A 65 14.16 -11.58 4.69
C GLN A 65 13.23 -12.69 5.11
N ALA A 66 13.58 -13.93 4.73
CA ALA A 66 13.06 -15.11 5.38
C ALA A 66 13.34 -14.85 6.86
N ARG A 67 12.34 -14.38 7.58
CA ARG A 67 12.46 -14.19 9.00
C ARG A 67 12.76 -15.58 9.50
N GLU A 68 13.98 -15.79 9.97
CA GLU A 68 14.37 -17.03 10.62
C GLU A 68 13.66 -17.06 11.98
N ALA A 69 12.33 -17.17 11.92
CA ALA A 69 11.55 -17.71 12.99
C ALA A 69 11.91 -19.20 12.98
N PRO A 70 12.50 -19.76 14.04
CA PRO A 70 12.74 -21.18 14.10
C PRO A 70 11.40 -21.88 13.82
N LEU A 71 11.35 -22.66 12.75
CA LEU A 71 10.29 -23.63 12.53
C LEU A 71 10.19 -24.43 13.84
N PRO A 72 9.02 -24.57 14.47
CA PRO A 72 8.91 -25.37 15.67
C PRO A 72 9.38 -26.79 15.33
N ALA A 73 10.55 -27.16 15.85
CA ALA A 73 11.02 -28.53 15.84
C ALA A 73 10.09 -29.32 16.76
N GLY A 74 9.05 -29.92 16.19
CA GLY A 74 8.06 -30.61 16.99
C GLY A 74 7.00 -31.26 16.14
N GLY A 75 7.29 -32.47 15.67
CA GLY A 75 6.27 -33.37 15.17
C GLY A 75 5.18 -33.58 16.22
N ALA A 76 3.94 -33.37 15.81
CA ALA A 76 2.81 -34.06 16.39
C ALA A 76 2.12 -34.78 15.22
N ALA A 77 2.37 -36.08 15.13
CA ALA A 77 1.61 -36.97 14.27
C ALA A 77 0.12 -36.81 14.58
N LEU A 78 -0.69 -36.59 13.54
CA LEU A 78 -2.15 -36.65 13.65
C LEU A 78 -2.54 -38.06 14.10
N PRO A 79 -3.36 -38.21 15.16
CA PRO A 79 -3.89 -39.52 15.52
C PRO A 79 -4.78 -40.02 14.37
N ARG A 80 -4.61 -41.31 14.03
CA ARG A 80 -5.41 -42.00 13.00
C ARG A 80 -6.85 -42.20 13.44
#